data_AF-A0A7W1AMB4-F1
#
_entry.id   AF-A0A7W1AMB4-F1
#
_cell.length_a   1.000
_cell.length_b   1.000
_cell.length_c   1.000
_cell.angle_alpha   90.00
_cell.angle_beta   90.00
_cell.angle_gamma   90.00
#
_symmetry.space_group_name_H-M   'P 1'
#
loop_
_entity.id
_entity.type
_entity.pdbx_description
1 polymer ?
#
loop_
_entity_poly.entity_id
_entity_poly.type
_entity_poly.pdbx_seq_one_letter_code
_entity_poly.pdbx_strand_id
1 'polypeptide(L)' 'MKTLTVKLPDPLAMWLSRRAKELRRPQSELVRDALERARSGTDASSCHDLMMDVCGNINGPKDLSTNARHLDGFGK' A
#
# COMPACT_ATOMS: atom_id res chain seq x y z
N MET A 1 -10.33 -8.23 -23.14
CA MET A 1 -9.12 -7.38 -23.07
C MET A 1 -9.16 -6.39 -24.22
N LYS A 2 -8.87 -5.10 -23.98
CA LYS A 2 -8.67 -4.11 -25.06
C LYS A 2 -7.16 -3.84 -25.18
N THR A 3 -6.67 -3.73 -26.41
CA THR A 3 -5.26 -3.42 -26.67
C THR A 3 -5.03 -1.92 -26.61
N LEU A 4 -3.99 -1.51 -25.89
CA LEU A 4 -3.52 -0.13 -25.81
C LEU A 4 -2.09 -0.08 -26.34
N THR A 5 -1.82 0.83 -27.28
CA THR A 5 -0.46 1.13 -27.73
C THR A 5 0.03 2.39 -27.01
N VAL A 6 1.16 2.29 -26.30
CA VAL A 6 1.75 3.40 -25.55
C VAL A 6 3.16 3.66 -26.06
N LYS A 7 3.48 4.92 -26.33
CA LYS A 7 4.86 5.34 -26.61
C LYS A 7 5.61 5.46 -25.29
N LEU A 8 6.73 4.74 -25.18
CA LEU A 8 7.59 4.76 -24.00
C LEU A 8 8.97 5.30 -24.41
N PRO A 9 9.61 6.15 -23.58
CA PRO A 9 11.03 6.44 -23.74
C PRO A 9 11.87 5.16 -23.68
N ASP A 10 12.93 5.06 -24.48
CA ASP A 10 13.79 3.87 -24.53
C ASP A 10 14.29 3.40 -23.14
N PRO A 11 14.73 4.30 -22.24
CA PRO A 11 15.16 3.88 -20.90
C PRO A 11 14.04 3.18 -20.10
N LEU A 12 12.80 3.65 -20.26
CA LEU A 12 11.64 3.09 -19.57
C LEU A 12 11.24 1.73 -20.16
N ALA A 13 11.29 1.58 -21.48
CA ALA A 13 11.04 0.30 -22.15
C ALA A 13 12.08 -0.76 -21.76
N MET A 14 13.36 -0.38 -21.68
CA MET A 14 14.43 -1.25 -21.20
C MET A 14 14.21 -1.68 -19.76
N TRP A 15 13.87 -0.73 -18.87
CA TRP A 15 13.59 -1.01 -17.47
C TRP A 15 12.41 -1.98 -17.32
N LEU A 16 11.31 -1.76 -18.04
CA LEU A 16 10.12 -2.62 -18.00
C LEU A 16 10.45 -4.05 -18.47
N SER A 17 11.25 -4.17 -19.53
CA SER A 17 11.74 -5.46 -20.06
C SER A 17 12.59 -6.22 -19.05
N ARG A 18 13.51 -5.53 -18.37
CA ARG A 18 14.33 -6.14 -17.33
C ARG A 18 13.49 -6.59 -16.14
N ARG A 19 12.58 -5.72 -15.69
CA ARG A 19 11.72 -5.99 -14.54
C ARG A 19 10.77 -7.17 -14.77
N ALA A 20 10.21 -7.28 -15.97
CA ALA A 20 9.40 -8.42 -16.40
C ALA A 20 10.18 -9.75 -16.31
N LYS A 21 11.44 -9.77 -16.76
CA LYS A 21 12.32 -10.95 -16.68
C LYS A 21 12.65 -11.31 -15.24
N GLU A 22 13.03 -10.33 -14.42
CA GLU A 22 13.33 -10.53 -12.99
C GLU A 22 12.15 -11.16 -12.24
N LEU A 23 10.93 -10.68 -12.51
CA LEU A 23 9.71 -11.14 -11.86
C LEU A 23 9.10 -12.39 -12.53
N ARG A 24 9.64 -12.85 -13.66
CA ARG A 24 9.05 -13.90 -14.52
C ARG A 24 7.57 -13.64 -14.85
N ARG A 25 7.21 -12.37 -15.08
CA ARG A 25 5.86 -11.93 -15.42
C ARG A 25 5.86 -11.21 -16.77
N PRO A 26 4.79 -11.32 -17.59
CA PRO A 26 4.69 -10.60 -18.85
C PRO A 26 4.60 -9.07 -18.61
N GLN A 27 5.15 -8.29 -19.54
CA GLN A 27 5.15 -6.82 -19.45
C GLN A 27 3.74 -6.23 -19.37
N SER A 28 2.79 -6.81 -20.10
CA SER A 28 1.39 -6.38 -20.10
C SER A 28 0.72 -6.52 -18.74
N GLU A 29 1.13 -7.52 -17.94
CA GLU A 29 0.64 -7.71 -16.58
C GLU A 29 1.23 -6.66 -15.64
N LEU A 30 2.52 -6.35 -15.75
CA LEU A 30 3.12 -5.25 -14.97
C LEU A 30 2.51 -3.89 -15.29
N VAL A 31 2.25 -3.61 -16.57
CA VAL A 31 1.61 -2.35 -16.99
C VAL A 31 0.18 -2.27 -16.45
N ARG A 32 -0.57 -3.37 -16.51
CA ARG A 32 -1.94 -3.43 -15.97
C ARG A 32 -1.96 -3.27 -14.45
N ASP A 33 -1.08 -3.96 -13.72
CA ASP A 33 -0.93 -3.80 -12.27
C ASP A 33 -0.64 -2.33 -11.90
N ALA A 34 0.26 -1.67 -12.63
CA ALA A 34 0.61 -0.29 -12.39
C ALA A 34 -0.58 0.65 -12.62
N LEU A 35 -1.36 0.41 -13.68
CA LEU A 35 -2.58 1.16 -13.97
C LEU A 35 -3.67 0.90 -12.92
N GLU A 36 -3.83 -0.33 -12.45
CA GLU A 36 -4.76 -0.67 -11.39
C GLU A 36 -4.39 0.01 -10.08
N ARG A 37 -3.11 0.00 -9.68
CA ARG A 37 -2.61 0.71 -8.50
C ARG A 37 -2.80 2.22 -8.61
N ALA A 38 -2.52 2.81 -9.77
CA ALA A 38 -2.76 4.23 -10.00
C ALA A 38 -4.26 4.58 -9.95
N ARG A 39 -5.11 3.70 -10.49
CA ARG A 39 -6.57 3.86 -10.47
C ARG A 39 -7.16 3.76 -9.07
N SER A 40 -6.63 2.85 -8.25
CA SER A 40 -7.06 2.68 -6.86
C SER A 40 -6.73 3.88 -5.98
N GLY A 41 -5.99 4.87 -6.50
CA GLY A 41 -5.48 5.99 -5.71
C GLY A 41 -4.42 5.53 -4.72
N THR A 42 -3.61 6.48 -4.24
CA THR A 42 -2.81 6.27 -3.02
C THR A 42 -3.72 6.37 -1.79
N ASP A 43 -4.90 5.76 -1.84
CA ASP A 43 -5.65 5.40 -0.64
C ASP A 43 -4.93 4.20 -0.05
N ALA A 44 -3.67 4.41 0.34
CA ALA A 44 -3.07 3.61 1.37
C ALA A 44 -3.97 3.85 2.57
N SER A 45 -4.97 2.99 2.72
CA SER A 45 -5.85 2.90 3.87
C SER A 45 -4.95 3.16 5.08
N SER A 46 -5.26 4.22 5.82
CA SER A 46 -4.43 4.57 6.96
C SER A 46 -4.35 3.35 7.88
N CYS A 47 -3.31 3.24 8.71
CA CYS A 47 -3.26 2.13 9.68
C CYS A 47 -4.55 2.06 10.52
N HIS A 48 -5.25 3.18 10.71
CA HIS A 48 -6.57 3.23 11.30
C HIS A 48 -7.63 2.52 10.44
N ASP A 49 -7.74 2.85 9.15
CA ASP A 49 -8.69 2.23 8.22
C ASP A 49 -8.49 0.71 8.10
N LEU A 50 -7.24 0.25 8.14
CA LEU A 50 -6.88 -1.17 8.10
C LEU A 50 -7.23 -1.94 9.39
N MET A 51 -7.33 -1.24 10.52
CA MET A 51 -7.62 -1.82 11.84
C MET A 51 -9.01 -1.46 12.36
N MET A 52 -9.90 -0.98 11.48
CA MET A 52 -11.25 -0.54 11.86
C MET A 52 -12.09 -1.67 12.46
N ASP A 53 -11.87 -2.91 12.03
CA ASP A 53 -12.54 -4.12 12.52
C ASP A 53 -12.17 -4.48 13.97
N VAL A 54 -10.97 -4.08 14.41
CA VAL A 54 -10.47 -4.31 15.77
C VAL A 54 -10.56 -3.06 16.67
N CYS A 55 -10.79 -1.89 16.08
CA CYS A 55 -10.94 -0.64 16.80
C CYS A 55 -12.20 -0.67 17.70
N GLY A 56 -12.03 -0.38 19.00
CA GLY A 56 -13.13 -0.34 19.97
C GLY A 56 -13.45 -1.68 20.66
N ASN A 57 -12.67 -2.74 20.42
CA ASN A 57 -12.85 -4.02 21.12
C ASN A 57 -12.49 -3.96 22.62
N ILE A 58 -11.72 -2.97 23.04
CA ILE A 58 -11.28 -2.80 24.44
C ILE A 58 -11.93 -1.54 25.02
N ASN A 59 -12.59 -1.70 26.17
CA ASN A 59 -13.06 -0.56 26.96
C ASN A 59 -11.89 0.05 27.73
N GLY A 60 -11.51 1.28 27.38
CA GLY A 60 -10.44 2.02 28.04
C GLY A 60 -10.76 3.51 28.18
N PRO A 61 -9.98 4.23 28.99
CA PRO A 61 -10.06 5.69 29.09
C PRO A 61 -9.90 6.36 27.72
N LYS A 62 -10.66 7.44 27.47
CA LYS A 62 -10.56 8.21 26.22
C LYS A 62 -9.17 8.80 25.96
N ASP A 63 -8.36 8.95 26.99
CA ASP A 63 -7.04 9.57 26.98
C ASP A 63 -5.89 8.56 27.13
N LEU A 64 -6.15 7.27 26.91
CA LEU A 64 -5.14 6.21 27.08
C LEU A 64 -3.85 6.48 26.28
N SER A 65 -3.97 7.05 25.08
CA SER A 65 -2.83 7.35 24.19
C SER A 65 -2.16 8.70 24.43
N THR A 66 -2.78 9.61 25.20
CA THR A 66 -2.32 10.99 25.38
C THR A 66 -1.94 11.34 26.82
N ASN A 67 -2.42 10.57 27.80
CA ASN A 67 -2.13 10.81 29.20
C ASN A 67 -1.03 9.87 29.72
N ALA A 68 0.17 10.44 29.88
CA ALA A 68 1.36 9.71 30.32
C ALA A 68 1.24 9.06 31.71
N ARG A 69 0.32 9.52 32.57
CA ARG A 69 0.09 8.92 33.90
C ARG A 69 -0.36 7.46 33.82
N HIS A 70 -1.00 7.06 32.73
CA HIS A 70 -1.44 5.67 32.53
C HIS A 70 -0.26 4.70 32.29
N LEU A 71 0.96 5.21 32.06
CA LEU A 71 2.17 4.41 31.86
C LEU A 71 3.02 4.29 33.15
N ASP A 72 2.57 4.88 34.26
CA ASP A 72 3.31 4.81 35.52
C ASP A 72 3.45 3.36 36.00
N GLY A 73 4.69 2.89 36.13
CA GLY A 73 5.01 1.52 36.55
C GLY A 73 5.10 0.49 35.42
N PHE A 74 4.95 0.89 34.15
CA PHE A 74 5.15 0.00 33.02
C PHE A 74 6.62 -0.48 32.93
N GLY A 75 6.83 -1.80 32.96
CA GLY A 75 8.16 -2.42 32.79
C GLY A 75 9.02 -2.54 34.05
N LYS A 76 8.45 -2.40 35.25
CA LYS A 76 9.11 -2.68 36.53
C LYS A 76 8.78 -4.07 37.06
#